data_AF-A0AAN6XRN4-F1
#
_entry.id   AF-A0AAN6XRN4-F1
#
_cell.length_a   1.000
_cell.length_b   1.000
_cell.length_c   1.000
_cell.angle_alpha   90.00
_cell.angle_beta   90.00
_cell.angle_gamma   90.00
#
_symmetry.space_group_name_H-M   'P 1'
#
loop_
_entity.id
_entity.type
_entity.pdbx_description
1 polymer ?
#
loop_
_entity_poly.entity_id
_entity_poly.type
_entity_poly.pdbx_seq_one_letter_code
_entity_poly.pdbx_strand_id
1 'polypeptide(L)'
;MADEQLLDKIQSLSDLELATLLCLVAREHCLIGTLPDYVDELAEELRLVASKTFNLTSSIINCHSHTTLDDFATGLLTPSPTRSVSPTYTRSVSPYHLRHEPSSSTSGPSSSSYFPSPARPGAFSPRIIPTAIIPSSSPSTNHTTATTTTQQTPQQIANFILAKDLHLAPRAVQIQALELLRTRRIFTRTSVQTAPKQFLFIAIISASSSTQARVTPHLNDFFYLSHWHDSFHHHLPSHPQSDDNISIASSDSIIKHPSSSSAQLHGLPSTPPYQNQRNKPALVTEDDISLLSQLTTSAHVDVDVLRYQMNVVSHMRIHRAVVGGVTPQATKHLQYLCKSLAPLHGLGYVTTSLVGLAVKKVFGHRLVLVTEEVEGRERSLQWGSEGDAIKTVLEGWGTEEVLEDVLGGVGVPA
;
A
#
# COMPACT_ATOMS: atom_id res chain seq x y z
N MET A 1 1.47 -12.82 -20.94
CA MET A 1 1.68 -11.38 -21.29
C MET A 1 0.35 -10.68 -21.09
N ALA A 2 0.34 -9.38 -20.85
CA ALA A 2 -0.93 -8.63 -20.74
C ALA A 2 -1.63 -8.56 -22.10
N ASP A 3 -2.96 -8.57 -22.10
CA ASP A 3 -3.76 -8.40 -23.31
C ASP A 3 -3.56 -6.99 -23.90
N GLU A 4 -3.57 -6.85 -25.22
CA GLU A 4 -3.35 -5.55 -25.90
C GLU A 4 -4.34 -4.48 -25.42
N GLN A 5 -5.60 -4.86 -25.18
CA GLN A 5 -6.62 -3.95 -24.65
C GLN A 5 -6.29 -3.44 -23.24
N LEU A 6 -5.64 -4.25 -22.41
CA LEU A 6 -5.22 -3.85 -21.07
C LEU A 6 -4.02 -2.90 -21.16
N LEU A 7 -3.09 -3.14 -22.09
CA LEU A 7 -1.96 -2.25 -22.34
C LEU A 7 -2.41 -0.89 -22.87
N ASP A 8 -3.38 -0.85 -23.78
CA ASP A 8 -3.93 0.41 -24.29
C ASP A 8 -4.59 1.23 -23.17
N LYS A 9 -5.35 0.57 -22.28
CA LYS A 9 -5.90 1.22 -21.08
C LYS A 9 -4.80 1.79 -20.21
N ILE A 10 -3.75 1.01 -19.93
CA ILE A 10 -2.62 1.42 -19.07
C ILE A 10 -1.87 2.62 -19.68
N GLN A 11 -1.63 2.62 -21.00
CA GLN A 11 -0.95 3.72 -21.70
C GLN A 11 -1.79 5.01 -21.72
N SER A 12 -3.11 4.91 -21.56
CA SER A 12 -4.01 6.06 -21.46
C SER A 12 -4.10 6.66 -20.06
N LEU A 13 -3.53 6.00 -19.04
CA LEU A 13 -3.55 6.47 -17.66
C LEU A 13 -2.59 7.63 -17.43
N SER A 14 -2.95 8.54 -16.54
CA SER A 14 -2.03 9.57 -16.03
C SER A 14 -0.97 8.97 -15.09
N ASP A 15 0.11 9.72 -14.83
CA ASP A 15 1.16 9.29 -13.89
C ASP A 15 0.61 9.01 -12.48
N LEU A 16 -0.41 9.76 -12.03
CA LEU A 16 -1.07 9.55 -10.72
C LEU A 16 -1.91 8.26 -10.71
N GLU A 17 -2.65 8.00 -11.78
CA GLU A 17 -3.43 6.76 -11.95
C GLU A 17 -2.52 5.54 -12.01
N LEU A 18 -1.39 5.67 -12.69
CA LEU A 18 -0.39 4.63 -12.82
C LEU A 18 0.35 4.34 -11.50
N ALA A 19 0.73 5.38 -10.75
CA ALA A 19 1.28 5.24 -9.41
C ALA A 19 0.28 4.52 -8.48
N THR A 20 -1.00 4.88 -8.59
CA THR A 20 -2.10 4.24 -7.85
C THR A 20 -2.25 2.77 -8.24
N LEU A 21 -2.25 2.46 -9.54
CA LEU A 21 -2.32 1.10 -10.07
C LEU A 21 -1.17 0.24 -9.55
N LEU A 22 0.07 0.74 -9.60
CA LEU A 22 1.26 0.06 -9.09
C LEU A 22 1.13 -0.31 -7.61
N CYS A 23 0.59 0.60 -6.80
CA CYS A 23 0.32 0.33 -5.39
C CYS A 23 -0.78 -0.70 -5.17
N LEU A 24 -1.85 -0.69 -5.97
CA LEU A 24 -2.92 -1.69 -5.90
C LEU A 24 -2.45 -3.09 -6.29
N VAL A 25 -1.64 -3.21 -7.36
CA VAL A 25 -1.02 -4.46 -7.80
C VAL A 25 -0.09 -5.02 -6.73
N ALA A 26 0.73 -4.15 -6.12
CA ALA A 26 1.65 -4.52 -5.05
C ALA A 26 0.98 -4.77 -3.69
N ARG A 27 -0.24 -4.25 -3.49
CA ARG A 27 -0.93 -4.18 -2.19
C ARG A 27 -0.10 -3.45 -1.12
N GLU A 28 0.58 -2.40 -1.56
CA GLU A 28 1.41 -1.53 -0.75
C GLU A 28 0.91 -0.07 -0.87
N HIS A 29 1.55 0.86 -0.16
CA HIS A 29 1.08 2.25 0.02
C HIS A 29 1.98 3.25 -0.69
N CYS A 30 1.50 4.44 -1.06
CA CYS A 30 2.35 5.47 -1.68
C CYS A 30 2.41 6.76 -0.88
N LEU A 31 3.49 7.51 -1.13
CA LEU A 31 3.67 8.87 -0.70
C LEU A 31 3.66 9.77 -1.95
N ILE A 32 2.85 10.83 -1.94
CA ILE A 32 2.80 11.79 -3.04
C ILE A 32 3.12 13.17 -2.47
N GLY A 33 4.17 13.79 -2.99
CA GLY A 33 4.56 15.16 -2.65
C GLY A 33 3.99 16.15 -3.64
N THR A 34 3.58 17.32 -3.15
CA THR A 34 3.18 18.46 -3.98
C THR A 34 3.48 19.78 -3.25
N LEU A 35 3.38 20.90 -3.95
CA LEU A 35 3.47 22.21 -3.32
C LEU A 35 2.26 22.45 -2.40
N PRO A 36 2.41 23.24 -1.31
CA PRO A 36 1.35 23.46 -0.33
C PRO A 36 0.03 23.96 -0.92
N ASP A 37 0.10 24.76 -1.98
CA ASP A 37 -1.08 25.37 -2.61
C ASP A 37 -1.95 24.35 -3.37
N TYR A 38 -1.39 23.22 -3.81
CA TYR A 38 -2.07 22.23 -4.66
C TYR A 38 -2.50 20.96 -3.91
N VAL A 39 -2.32 20.88 -2.60
CA VAL A 39 -2.66 19.67 -1.81
C VAL A 39 -4.15 19.33 -1.91
N ASP A 40 -5.02 20.34 -1.83
CA ASP A 40 -6.47 20.16 -1.92
C ASP A 40 -6.91 19.71 -3.31
N GLU A 41 -6.36 20.33 -4.36
CA GLU A 41 -6.64 19.97 -5.76
C GLU A 41 -6.22 18.53 -6.06
N LEU A 42 -5.00 18.15 -5.64
CA LEU A 42 -4.48 16.79 -5.78
C LEU A 42 -5.31 15.76 -5.01
N ALA A 43 -5.79 16.11 -3.80
CA ALA A 43 -6.63 15.22 -3.02
C ALA A 43 -7.98 14.95 -3.71
N GLU A 44 -8.61 15.97 -4.28
CA GLU A 44 -9.84 15.79 -5.06
C GLU A 44 -9.59 15.08 -6.39
N GLU A 45 -8.45 15.31 -7.05
CA GLU A 45 -8.05 14.57 -8.24
C GLU A 45 -7.89 13.06 -7.93
N LEU A 46 -7.14 12.71 -6.89
CA LEU A 46 -6.98 11.31 -6.46
C LEU A 46 -8.30 10.67 -6.01
N ARG A 47 -9.21 11.45 -5.44
CA ARG A 47 -10.57 11.01 -5.12
C ARG A 47 -11.37 10.67 -6.38
N LEU A 48 -11.23 11.48 -7.44
CA LEU A 48 -11.83 11.20 -8.74
C LEU A 48 -11.19 9.95 -9.38
N VAL A 49 -9.87 9.78 -9.29
CA VAL A 49 -9.17 8.57 -9.74
C VAL A 49 -9.71 7.32 -9.03
N ALA A 50 -9.84 7.36 -7.71
CA ALA A 50 -10.36 6.24 -6.92
C ALA A 50 -11.77 5.83 -7.39
N SER A 51 -12.67 6.79 -7.61
CA SER A 51 -14.06 6.52 -7.96
C SER A 51 -14.29 6.21 -9.44
N LYS A 52 -13.63 6.92 -10.37
CA LYS A 52 -13.81 6.77 -11.82
C LYS A 52 -12.97 5.64 -12.41
N THR A 53 -11.72 5.53 -11.98
CA THR A 53 -10.74 4.63 -12.62
C THR A 53 -10.79 3.25 -11.98
N PHE A 54 -10.91 3.18 -10.65
CA PHE A 54 -10.85 1.93 -9.87
C PHE A 54 -12.15 1.54 -9.15
N ASN A 55 -13.17 2.40 -9.13
CA ASN A 55 -14.45 2.18 -8.42
C ASN A 55 -14.28 1.83 -6.93
N LEU A 56 -13.36 2.52 -6.26
CA LEU A 56 -13.05 2.37 -4.84
C LEU A 56 -13.70 3.46 -4.00
N THR A 57 -14.05 3.11 -2.76
CA THR A 57 -14.53 4.09 -1.77
C THR A 57 -13.35 4.86 -1.17
N SER A 58 -13.40 6.19 -1.27
CA SER A 58 -12.34 7.08 -0.81
C SER A 58 -12.72 7.85 0.46
N SER A 59 -11.81 7.97 1.41
CA SER A 59 -11.90 8.91 2.54
C SER A 59 -10.71 9.86 2.56
N ILE A 60 -10.94 11.13 2.87
CA ILE A 60 -9.91 12.17 2.98
C ILE A 60 -9.77 12.57 4.45
N ILE A 61 -8.53 12.59 4.94
CA ILE A 61 -8.17 12.94 6.30
C ILE A 61 -7.20 14.12 6.25
N ASN A 62 -7.55 15.21 6.92
CA ASN A 62 -6.68 16.37 7.09
C ASN A 62 -5.86 16.20 8.37
N CYS A 63 -4.54 16.08 8.26
CA CYS A 63 -3.65 16.02 9.40
C CYS A 63 -3.02 17.38 9.70
N HIS A 64 -2.91 17.69 10.99
CA HIS A 64 -2.33 18.92 11.52
C HIS A 64 -1.77 18.65 12.93
N SER A 65 -1.04 19.60 13.50
CA SER A 65 -0.34 19.41 14.80
C SER A 65 -1.25 19.07 15.99
N HIS A 66 -2.56 19.33 15.88
CA HIS A 66 -3.55 19.04 16.92
C HIS A 66 -4.47 17.84 16.61
N THR A 67 -4.16 17.04 15.57
CA THR A 67 -5.01 15.89 15.20
C THR A 67 -4.96 14.85 16.31
N THR A 68 -6.11 14.42 16.81
CA THR A 68 -6.19 13.38 17.84
C THR A 68 -6.27 11.98 17.23
N LEU A 69 -5.98 10.95 18.03
CA LEU A 69 -6.13 9.56 17.62
C LEU A 69 -7.58 9.22 17.27
N ASP A 70 -8.54 9.81 17.98
CA ASP A 70 -9.96 9.60 17.74
C ASP A 70 -10.40 10.28 16.44
N ASP A 71 -9.90 11.48 16.12
CA ASP A 71 -10.16 12.16 14.84
C ASP A 71 -9.61 11.35 13.67
N PHE A 72 -8.36 10.87 13.80
CA PHE A 72 -7.73 10.02 12.79
C PHE A 72 -8.53 8.73 12.57
N ALA A 73 -8.91 8.04 13.66
CA ALA A 73 -9.68 6.82 13.58
C ALA A 73 -11.05 7.04 12.93
N THR A 74 -11.74 8.13 13.28
CA THR A 74 -13.06 8.45 12.73
C THR A 74 -12.97 8.84 11.25
N GLY A 75 -11.92 9.56 10.86
CA GLY A 75 -11.67 9.94 9.46
C GLY A 75 -11.40 8.76 8.52
N LEU A 76 -11.00 7.60 9.03
CA LEU A 76 -10.82 6.39 8.23
C LEU A 76 -12.15 5.73 7.85
N LEU A 77 -13.22 6.04 8.56
CA LEU A 77 -14.48 5.31 8.49
C LEU A 77 -15.44 5.91 7.48
N THR A 78 -16.04 5.04 6.69
CA THR A 78 -17.15 5.38 5.80
C THR A 78 -18.40 4.60 6.21
N PRO A 79 -19.60 5.17 6.03
CA PRO A 79 -20.83 4.43 6.26
C PRO A 79 -20.88 3.26 5.27
N SER A 80 -20.93 2.02 5.79
CA SER A 80 -21.10 0.86 4.93
C SER A 80 -22.41 0.99 4.16
N PRO A 81 -22.43 0.79 2.83
CA PRO A 81 -23.69 0.67 2.12
C PRO A 81 -24.44 -0.50 2.75
N THR A 82 -25.63 -0.23 3.28
CA THR A 82 -26.51 -1.25 3.83
C THR A 82 -26.76 -2.29 2.75
N ARG A 83 -26.02 -3.41 2.83
CA ARG A 83 -26.35 -4.58 2.05
C ARG A 83 -27.74 -4.97 2.55
N SER A 84 -28.77 -4.73 1.74
CA SER A 84 -30.14 -5.07 2.05
C SER A 84 -30.15 -6.55 2.41
N VAL A 85 -30.23 -6.85 3.70
CA VAL A 85 -30.50 -8.20 4.16
C VAL A 85 -31.93 -8.44 3.74
N SER A 86 -32.12 -9.10 2.59
CA SER A 86 -33.41 -9.63 2.21
C SER A 86 -33.95 -10.43 3.41
N PRO A 87 -35.17 -10.15 3.90
CA PRO A 87 -35.70 -10.86 5.03
C PRO A 87 -36.07 -12.27 4.55
N THR A 88 -35.14 -13.22 4.62
CA THR A 88 -35.52 -14.63 4.51
C THR A 88 -36.18 -15.00 5.82
N TYR A 89 -37.50 -15.06 5.74
CA TYR A 89 -38.40 -15.50 6.79
C TYR A 89 -38.01 -16.88 7.33
N THR A 90 -38.42 -17.10 8.56
CA THR A 90 -38.07 -18.16 9.50
C THR A 90 -38.54 -19.58 9.13
N ARG A 91 -37.93 -20.55 9.85
CA ARG A 91 -38.21 -22.00 10.02
C ARG A 91 -37.34 -22.90 9.13
N SER A 92 -36.65 -23.91 9.66
CA SER A 92 -37.19 -24.92 10.58
C SER A 92 -36.15 -25.49 11.56
N VAL A 93 -36.66 -25.80 12.75
CA VAL A 93 -36.08 -26.66 13.79
C VAL A 93 -35.94 -28.07 13.22
N SER A 94 -34.77 -28.69 13.35
CA SER A 94 -34.51 -30.08 12.98
C SER A 94 -34.97 -31.04 14.10
N PRO A 95 -35.92 -31.96 13.85
CA PRO A 95 -36.26 -33.02 14.78
C PRO A 95 -35.80 -34.38 14.20
N TYR A 96 -34.67 -34.90 14.65
CA TYR A 96 -34.34 -36.32 14.39
C TYR A 96 -34.66 -37.15 15.62
N HIS A 97 -35.78 -37.85 15.52
CA HIS A 97 -36.21 -38.94 16.37
C HIS A 97 -35.45 -40.23 16.01
N LEU A 98 -35.06 -40.95 17.06
CA LEU A 98 -34.68 -42.36 17.23
C LEU A 98 -34.44 -43.27 16.01
N ARG A 99 -33.34 -44.05 16.09
CA ARG A 99 -33.38 -45.47 15.71
C ARG A 99 -32.54 -46.34 16.64
N HIS A 100 -33.26 -47.15 17.43
CA HIS A 100 -32.82 -48.41 18.05
C HIS A 100 -32.51 -49.45 16.95
N GLU A 101 -31.55 -50.36 17.19
CA GLU A 101 -31.57 -51.78 16.77
C GLU A 101 -30.26 -52.48 17.23
N PRO A 102 -30.14 -53.84 17.25
CA PRO A 102 -29.96 -54.57 18.51
C PRO A 102 -28.70 -55.45 18.55
N SER A 103 -28.52 -56.09 19.70
CA SER A 103 -27.61 -57.21 19.97
C SER A 103 -27.92 -58.45 19.12
N SER A 104 -26.88 -59.09 18.58
CA SER A 104 -26.87 -60.53 18.31
C SER A 104 -25.46 -61.11 18.34
N SER A 105 -25.40 -62.33 18.81
CA SER A 105 -24.25 -63.19 19.08
C SER A 105 -23.73 -63.91 17.83
N THR A 106 -22.50 -64.43 17.91
CA THR A 106 -22.09 -65.85 17.71
C THR A 106 -20.80 -66.06 16.88
N SER A 107 -19.96 -66.99 17.39
CA SER A 107 -18.92 -67.84 16.76
C SER A 107 -17.52 -67.29 16.38
N GLY A 108 -16.47 -67.89 16.98
CA GLY A 108 -15.01 -67.71 16.74
C GLY A 108 -14.46 -68.52 15.55
N PRO A 109 -13.25 -69.17 15.59
CA PRO A 109 -12.15 -69.18 16.57
C PRO A 109 -10.71 -69.05 15.93
N SER A 110 -9.66 -69.38 16.72
CA SER A 110 -8.22 -69.64 16.39
C SER A 110 -7.28 -68.42 16.30
N SER A 111 -6.00 -68.41 16.69
CA SER A 111 -5.08 -69.30 17.43
C SER A 111 -3.74 -68.54 17.60
N SER A 112 -3.04 -68.70 18.74
CA SER A 112 -1.57 -68.58 18.93
C SER A 112 -0.89 -67.20 18.75
N SER A 113 0.17 -66.77 19.45
CA SER A 113 0.93 -67.15 20.66
C SER A 113 2.12 -66.17 20.80
N TYR A 114 2.83 -66.23 21.94
CA TYR A 114 4.19 -65.70 22.25
C TYR A 114 4.40 -64.19 22.50
N PHE A 115 4.57 -63.79 23.77
CA PHE A 115 5.88 -63.42 24.38
C PHE A 115 5.69 -63.10 25.89
N PRO A 116 6.62 -63.50 26.80
CA PRO A 116 6.50 -63.28 28.24
C PRO A 116 7.30 -62.06 28.76
N SER A 117 6.74 -61.38 29.79
CA SER A 117 7.30 -60.74 31.02
C SER A 117 8.71 -60.10 31.03
N PRO A 118 9.03 -59.07 31.88
CA PRO A 118 8.58 -58.97 33.27
C PRO A 118 8.33 -57.56 33.88
N ALA A 119 7.93 -57.60 35.15
CA ALA A 119 7.45 -56.55 36.03
C ALA A 119 8.45 -55.43 36.40
N ARG A 120 7.88 -54.25 36.73
CA ARG A 120 8.31 -53.45 37.89
C ARG A 120 7.14 -52.66 38.51
N PRO A 121 7.08 -52.50 39.84
CA PRO A 121 5.92 -51.95 40.55
C PRO A 121 6.11 -50.45 40.91
N GLY A 122 5.00 -49.72 41.08
CA GLY A 122 5.03 -48.46 41.85
C GLY A 122 3.99 -47.40 41.48
N ALA A 123 2.96 -47.33 42.31
CA ALA A 123 2.29 -46.11 42.81
C ALA A 123 1.30 -45.28 41.96
N PHE A 124 0.03 -45.44 42.35
CA PHE A 124 -0.97 -44.41 42.73
C PHE A 124 -1.13 -43.11 41.91
N SER A 125 -2.32 -42.93 41.32
CA SER A 125 -3.15 -41.70 41.47
C SER A 125 -4.60 -41.90 40.98
N PRO A 126 -5.63 -41.35 41.66
CA PRO A 126 -7.03 -41.62 41.39
C PRO A 126 -7.76 -40.56 40.54
N ARG A 127 -8.94 -40.98 40.09
CA ARG A 127 -9.94 -40.37 39.20
C ARG A 127 -10.93 -39.48 39.97
N ILE A 128 -11.20 -38.24 39.55
CA ILE A 128 -12.44 -37.49 39.88
C ILE A 128 -12.88 -36.62 38.68
N ILE A 129 -14.19 -36.65 38.42
CA ILE A 129 -15.01 -36.01 37.37
C ILE A 129 -15.45 -34.60 37.81
N PRO A 130 -15.64 -33.60 36.93
CA PRO A 130 -16.36 -32.38 37.30
C PRO A 130 -17.83 -32.40 36.83
N THR A 131 -18.73 -32.16 37.79
CA THR A 131 -20.18 -31.98 37.65
C THR A 131 -20.51 -30.53 37.27
N ALA A 132 -21.39 -30.34 36.29
CA ALA A 132 -21.94 -29.03 35.90
C ALA A 132 -23.09 -28.62 36.84
N ILE A 133 -23.11 -27.35 37.26
CA ILE A 133 -24.15 -26.73 38.07
C ILE A 133 -24.93 -25.76 37.18
N ILE A 134 -26.23 -26.00 37.04
CA ILE A 134 -27.23 -25.09 36.46
C ILE A 134 -28.02 -24.50 37.62
N PRO A 135 -28.31 -23.19 37.62
CA PRO A 135 -29.50 -22.69 38.28
C PRO A 135 -30.45 -21.98 37.30
N SER A 136 -31.70 -22.42 37.36
CA SER A 136 -32.90 -21.85 36.76
C SER A 136 -33.52 -20.78 37.66
N SER A 137 -33.98 -19.66 37.09
CA SER A 137 -35.06 -18.86 37.68
C SER A 137 -35.89 -18.14 36.59
N SER A 138 -37.20 -18.10 36.86
CA SER A 138 -38.33 -17.81 35.97
C SER A 138 -38.59 -16.31 35.75
N PRO A 139 -39.54 -15.92 34.86
CA PRO A 139 -39.62 -14.58 34.28
C PRO A 139 -40.48 -13.63 35.12
N SER A 140 -40.11 -12.34 35.12
CA SER A 140 -40.96 -11.25 35.58
C SER A 140 -41.22 -10.25 34.45
N THR A 141 -42.51 -10.05 34.19
CA THR A 141 -43.11 -9.01 33.37
C THR A 141 -42.71 -7.62 33.88
N ASN A 142 -42.29 -6.71 32.99
CA ASN A 142 -42.86 -5.35 32.90
C ASN A 142 -42.17 -4.40 31.91
N HIS A 143 -43.03 -3.60 31.27
CA HIS A 143 -42.84 -2.27 30.69
C HIS A 143 -41.99 -2.09 29.42
N THR A 144 -42.72 -2.05 28.31
CA THR A 144 -42.47 -1.22 27.12
C THR A 144 -42.00 0.18 27.52
N THR A 145 -40.70 0.42 27.36
CA THR A 145 -40.14 1.76 27.18
C THR A 145 -39.49 1.77 25.81
N ALA A 146 -39.98 2.66 24.95
CA ALA A 146 -39.41 2.91 23.64
C ALA A 146 -38.00 3.51 23.82
N THR A 147 -36.98 2.66 23.78
CA THR A 147 -35.61 3.11 23.54
C THR A 147 -35.47 3.28 22.03
N THR A 148 -35.36 4.54 21.62
CA THR A 148 -34.82 4.94 20.32
C THR A 148 -33.41 4.36 20.20
N THR A 149 -33.33 3.13 19.69
CA THR A 149 -32.08 2.56 19.20
C THR A 149 -31.73 3.32 17.93
N THR A 150 -30.81 4.29 18.06
CA THR A 150 -30.05 4.79 16.93
C THR A 150 -29.40 3.57 16.28
N GLN A 151 -29.95 3.12 15.15
CA GLN A 151 -29.33 2.10 14.30
C GLN A 151 -27.96 2.65 13.86
N GLN A 152 -26.90 2.36 14.61
CA GLN A 152 -25.54 2.62 14.18
C GLN A 152 -25.29 1.71 12.98
N THR A 153 -25.30 2.30 11.79
CA THR A 153 -24.86 1.62 10.58
C THR A 153 -23.43 1.11 10.81
N PRO A 154 -23.10 -0.12 10.40
CA PRO A 154 -21.75 -0.63 10.52
C PRO A 154 -20.83 0.30 9.73
N GLN A 155 -19.91 0.96 10.42
CA GLN A 155 -18.88 1.78 9.80
C GLN A 155 -17.72 0.86 9.43
N GLN A 156 -17.17 1.05 8.22
CA GLN A 156 -16.04 0.28 7.73
C GLN A 156 -14.95 1.24 7.24
N ILE A 157 -13.69 0.84 7.42
CA ILE A 157 -12.54 1.55 6.85
C ILE A 157 -12.71 1.61 5.32
N ALA A 158 -12.54 2.80 4.73
CA ALA A 158 -12.57 2.98 3.27
C ALA A 158 -11.47 2.18 2.57
N ASN A 159 -11.71 1.81 1.31
CA ASN A 159 -10.73 1.11 0.49
C ASN A 159 -9.52 1.99 0.13
N PHE A 160 -9.77 3.29 0.00
CA PHE A 160 -8.81 4.28 -0.49
C PHE A 160 -8.72 5.44 0.50
N ILE A 161 -7.62 5.53 1.23
CA ILE A 161 -7.41 6.57 2.24
C ILE A 161 -6.43 7.60 1.71
N LEU A 162 -6.84 8.86 1.74
CA LEU A 162 -6.03 10.02 1.42
C LEU A 162 -5.72 10.78 2.71
N ALA A 163 -4.48 10.73 3.18
CA ALA A 163 -4.03 11.43 4.37
C ALA A 163 -3.21 12.66 3.96
N LYS A 164 -3.83 13.85 4.06
CA LYS A 164 -3.18 15.13 3.78
C LYS A 164 -2.31 15.57 4.95
N ASP A 165 -1.12 16.03 4.63
CA ASP A 165 -0.15 16.62 5.56
C ASP A 165 0.17 15.75 6.77
N LEU A 166 0.29 14.44 6.53
CA LEU A 166 0.60 13.46 7.58
C LEU A 166 1.91 13.76 8.33
N HIS A 167 2.83 14.50 7.70
CA HIS A 167 4.07 14.96 8.33
C HIS A 167 3.85 15.98 9.46
N LEU A 168 2.76 16.75 9.43
CA LEU A 168 2.37 17.71 10.49
C LEU A 168 1.67 17.02 11.67
N ALA A 169 1.22 15.78 11.50
CA ALA A 169 0.51 15.05 12.54
C ALA A 169 1.42 14.72 13.74
N PRO A 170 0.87 14.71 14.97
CA PRO A 170 1.61 14.23 16.14
C PRO A 170 2.19 12.83 15.95
N ARG A 171 3.32 12.56 16.61
CA ARG A 171 4.01 11.26 16.52
C ARG A 171 3.10 10.07 16.85
N ALA A 172 2.15 10.25 17.78
CA ALA A 172 1.17 9.21 18.12
C ALA A 172 0.27 8.84 16.92
N VAL A 173 -0.19 9.83 16.15
CA VAL A 173 -1.02 9.61 14.95
C VAL A 173 -0.19 8.93 13.85
N GLN A 174 1.07 9.34 13.65
CA GLN A 174 1.96 8.69 12.70
C GLN A 174 2.26 7.23 13.07
N ILE A 175 2.40 6.93 14.37
CA ILE A 175 2.55 5.55 14.87
C ILE A 175 1.26 4.75 14.62
N GLN A 176 0.09 5.35 14.83
CA GLN A 176 -1.20 4.69 14.55
C GLN A 176 -1.36 4.40 13.06
N ALA A 177 -0.96 5.34 12.19
CA ALA A 177 -0.92 5.13 10.76
C ALA A 177 0.02 3.98 10.40
N LEU A 178 1.24 3.95 10.96
CA LEU A 178 2.19 2.85 10.78
C LEU A 178 1.61 1.50 11.22
N GLU A 179 0.92 1.45 12.35
CA GLU A 179 0.25 0.24 12.84
C GLU A 179 -0.84 -0.22 11.87
N LEU A 180 -1.63 0.71 11.32
CA LEU A 180 -2.62 0.43 10.29
C LEU A 180 -1.97 -0.15 9.03
N LEU A 181 -0.88 0.44 8.53
CA LEU A 181 -0.18 -0.07 7.34
C LEU A 181 0.39 -1.47 7.58
N ARG A 182 0.96 -1.72 8.77
CA ARG A 182 1.62 -2.99 9.11
C ARG A 182 0.64 -4.11 9.42
N THR A 183 -0.40 -3.83 10.20
CA THR A 183 -1.32 -4.85 10.73
C THR A 183 -2.64 -4.92 9.99
N ARG A 184 -2.94 -3.92 9.13
CA ARG A 184 -4.24 -3.71 8.49
C ARG A 184 -5.39 -3.64 9.49
N ARG A 185 -5.11 -3.19 10.71
CA ARG A 185 -6.08 -3.05 11.79
C ARG A 185 -5.86 -1.72 12.48
N ILE A 186 -6.95 -1.15 12.96
CA ILE A 186 -6.91 0.00 13.85
C ILE A 186 -7.70 -0.32 15.11
N PHE A 187 -7.12 0.03 16.25
CA PHE A 187 -7.74 -0.11 17.55
C PHE A 187 -8.38 1.24 17.91
N THR A 188 -9.70 1.24 18.02
CA THR A 188 -10.45 2.37 18.60
C THR A 188 -10.80 2.05 20.05
N ARG A 189 -11.25 3.05 20.81
CA ARG A 189 -11.65 2.85 22.22
C ARG A 189 -12.71 1.75 22.39
N THR A 190 -13.57 1.56 21.39
CA THR A 190 -14.78 0.72 21.48
C THR A 190 -14.74 -0.50 20.59
N SER A 191 -13.84 -0.57 19.62
CA SER A 191 -13.80 -1.65 18.64
C SER A 191 -12.47 -1.77 17.91
N VAL A 192 -12.17 -2.96 17.40
CA VAL A 192 -11.07 -3.18 16.46
C VAL A 192 -11.65 -3.24 15.06
N GLN A 193 -11.17 -2.39 14.17
CA GLN A 193 -11.60 -2.37 12.78
C GLN A 193 -10.48 -2.89 11.89
N THR A 194 -10.82 -3.80 10.98
CA THR A 194 -9.88 -4.39 10.03
C THR A 194 -10.06 -3.70 8.68
N ALA A 195 -8.96 -3.29 8.06
CA ALA A 195 -8.96 -2.69 6.75
C ALA A 195 -9.46 -3.69 5.69
N PRO A 196 -10.14 -3.24 4.62
CA PRO A 196 -10.60 -4.11 3.56
C PRO A 196 -9.46 -4.89 2.89
N LYS A 197 -9.80 -5.95 2.13
CA LYS A 197 -8.80 -6.73 1.38
C LYS A 197 -8.03 -5.85 0.37
N GLN A 198 -8.78 -5.01 -0.34
CA GLN A 198 -8.25 -3.95 -1.19
C GLN A 198 -8.18 -2.67 -0.36
N PHE A 199 -7.00 -2.37 0.14
CA PHE A 199 -6.74 -1.22 0.98
C PHE A 199 -5.51 -0.50 0.47
N LEU A 200 -5.69 0.76 0.10
CA LEU A 200 -4.64 1.67 -0.32
C LEU A 200 -4.66 2.89 0.59
N PHE A 201 -3.48 3.28 1.04
CA PHE A 201 -3.24 4.46 1.85
C PHE A 201 -2.25 5.32 1.08
N ILE A 202 -2.62 6.57 0.83
CA ILE A 202 -1.80 7.56 0.14
C ILE A 202 -1.56 8.71 1.12
N ALA A 203 -0.30 8.95 1.44
CA ALA A 203 0.09 10.14 2.19
C ALA A 203 0.38 11.27 1.19
N ILE A 204 -0.42 12.34 1.24
CA ILE A 204 -0.20 13.56 0.47
C ILE A 204 0.58 14.52 1.35
N ILE A 205 1.77 14.94 0.92
CA ILE A 205 2.68 15.77 1.70
C ILE A 205 2.87 17.11 1.00
N SER A 206 2.46 18.20 1.65
CA SER A 206 2.94 19.53 1.25
C SER A 206 4.42 19.68 1.56
N ALA A 207 5.22 20.02 0.55
CA ALA A 207 6.62 20.37 0.73
C ALA A 207 7.03 21.40 -0.33
N SER A 208 8.14 22.11 -0.08
CA SER A 208 8.70 23.02 -1.10
C SER A 208 9.48 22.28 -2.18
N SER A 209 9.86 21.02 -1.92
CA SER A 209 10.62 20.17 -2.84
C SER A 209 10.41 18.69 -2.53
N SER A 210 10.67 17.83 -3.53
CA SER A 210 10.57 16.37 -3.41
C SER A 210 11.43 15.80 -2.27
N THR A 211 12.60 16.40 -2.03
CA THR A 211 13.51 15.97 -0.97
C THR A 211 12.99 16.25 0.44
N GLN A 212 12.11 17.26 0.60
CA GLN A 212 11.54 17.65 1.89
C GLN A 212 10.22 16.94 2.20
N ALA A 213 9.60 16.28 1.22
CA ALA A 213 8.33 15.57 1.38
C ALA A 213 8.49 14.25 2.16
N ARG A 214 8.73 14.32 3.47
CA ARG A 214 9.03 13.15 4.31
C ARG A 214 8.20 13.13 5.58
N VAL A 215 7.92 11.91 6.04
CA VAL A 215 7.34 11.62 7.35
C VAL A 215 8.41 11.03 8.27
N THR A 216 8.03 10.56 9.47
CA THR A 216 8.96 9.87 10.36
C THR A 216 9.68 8.71 9.64
N PRO A 217 10.98 8.47 9.92
CA PRO A 217 11.79 7.49 9.18
C PRO A 217 11.18 6.08 9.12
N HIS A 218 10.55 5.63 10.21
CA HIS A 218 9.90 4.31 10.26
C HIS A 218 8.65 4.23 9.39
N LEU A 219 7.82 5.28 9.38
CA LEU A 219 6.62 5.31 8.53
C LEU A 219 7.00 5.44 7.06
N ASN A 220 8.03 6.24 6.78
CA ASN A 220 8.55 6.47 5.44
C ASN A 220 9.02 5.17 4.76
N ASP A 221 9.65 4.26 5.51
CA ASP A 221 10.13 2.96 5.00
C ASP A 221 8.99 2.01 4.58
N PHE A 222 7.77 2.23 5.08
CA PHE A 222 6.58 1.46 4.73
C PHE A 222 5.90 1.92 3.44
N PHE A 223 6.20 3.12 2.92
CA PHE A 223 5.65 3.57 1.64
C PHE A 223 6.41 2.96 0.47
N TYR A 224 5.72 2.23 -0.39
CA TYR A 224 6.23 1.53 -1.55
C TYR A 224 7.08 2.40 -2.48
N LEU A 225 6.48 3.50 -2.93
CA LEU A 225 7.06 4.47 -3.86
C LEU A 225 6.68 5.89 -3.44
N SER A 226 7.49 6.85 -3.88
CA SER A 226 7.21 8.27 -3.84
C SER A 226 7.00 8.83 -5.24
N HIS A 227 6.03 9.73 -5.39
CA HIS A 227 5.83 10.50 -6.61
C HIS A 227 5.73 11.98 -6.28
N TRP A 228 6.44 12.82 -7.03
CA TRP A 228 6.29 14.27 -6.94
C TRP A 228 5.34 14.73 -8.03
N HIS A 229 4.24 15.36 -7.63
CA HIS A 229 3.25 15.91 -8.55
C HIS A 229 3.51 17.40 -8.72
N ASP A 230 3.82 17.82 -9.95
CA ASP A 230 3.97 19.22 -10.32
C ASP A 230 2.73 19.70 -11.10
N SER A 231 1.84 20.42 -10.41
CA SER A 231 0.61 20.94 -11.00
C SER A 231 0.84 22.08 -12.01
N PHE A 232 2.06 22.60 -12.16
CA PHE A 232 2.36 23.62 -13.19
C PHE A 232 2.13 23.12 -14.62
N HIS A 233 2.17 21.80 -14.85
CA HIS A 233 2.08 21.23 -16.19
C HIS A 233 0.66 21.23 -16.77
N HIS A 234 -0.38 21.49 -15.97
CA HIS A 234 -1.78 21.47 -16.45
C HIS A 234 -2.24 22.81 -17.07
N HIS A 235 -1.55 23.92 -16.80
CA HIS A 235 -2.03 25.27 -17.14
C HIS A 235 -1.27 26.02 -18.23
N LEU A 236 -0.17 25.49 -18.74
CA LEU A 236 0.56 26.11 -19.86
C LEU A 236 0.29 25.36 -21.16
N PRO A 237 -0.32 26.01 -22.18
CA PRO A 237 -0.22 25.53 -23.54
C PRO A 237 1.27 25.42 -23.87
N SER A 238 1.70 24.25 -24.34
CA SER A 238 3.06 23.97 -24.79
C SER A 238 3.51 25.03 -25.82
N HIS A 239 4.18 26.08 -25.35
CA HIS A 239 4.81 27.06 -26.21
C HIS A 239 6.09 26.43 -26.76
N PRO A 240 6.27 26.34 -28.09
CA PRO A 240 7.47 25.76 -28.66
C PRO A 240 8.59 26.80 -28.56
N GLN A 241 9.45 26.68 -27.54
CA GLN A 241 10.68 27.46 -27.49
C GLN A 241 11.86 26.55 -27.16
N SER A 242 12.69 26.37 -28.20
CA SER A 242 14.11 25.98 -28.21
C SER A 242 14.50 24.62 -27.60
N ASP A 243 14.95 23.74 -28.50
CA ASP A 243 15.31 22.33 -28.39
C ASP A 243 16.50 21.95 -27.47
N ASP A 244 16.87 22.73 -26.44
CA ASP A 244 18.06 22.41 -25.62
C ASP A 244 17.82 22.33 -24.10
N ASN A 245 16.56 22.39 -23.63
CA ASN A 245 16.23 22.09 -22.24
C ASN A 245 15.53 20.73 -22.17
N ILE A 246 16.30 19.66 -21.98
CA ILE A 246 15.77 18.36 -21.55
C ILE A 246 14.97 18.60 -20.28
N SER A 247 13.65 18.60 -20.40
CA SER A 247 12.74 18.74 -19.27
C SER A 247 13.02 17.58 -18.31
N ILE A 248 13.52 17.92 -17.12
CA ILE A 248 13.80 16.97 -16.03
C ILE A 248 12.58 16.08 -15.74
N ALA A 249 11.37 16.57 -16.04
CA ALA A 249 10.10 15.85 -15.93
C ALA A 249 9.97 14.59 -16.82
N SER A 250 10.59 14.53 -18.00
CA SER A 250 10.41 13.39 -18.92
C SER A 250 11.14 12.12 -18.48
N SER A 251 12.13 12.22 -17.59
CA SER A 251 12.87 11.06 -17.06
C SER A 251 12.12 10.32 -15.95
N ASP A 252 11.04 10.93 -15.45
CA ASP A 252 10.34 10.49 -14.23
C ASP A 252 8.94 9.94 -14.52
N SER A 253 8.45 10.09 -15.75
CA SER A 253 7.20 9.46 -16.20
C SER A 253 7.42 7.97 -16.41
N ILE A 254 6.51 7.18 -15.86
CA ILE A 254 6.65 5.72 -15.82
C ILE A 254 6.32 5.10 -17.18
N ILE A 255 5.47 5.76 -17.99
CA ILE A 255 5.16 5.31 -19.35
C ILE A 255 5.61 6.38 -20.32
N LYS A 256 6.34 5.96 -21.35
CA LYS A 256 6.69 6.83 -22.46
C LYS A 256 5.45 7.04 -23.33
N HIS A 257 4.72 8.12 -23.10
CA HIS A 257 3.69 8.55 -24.05
C HIS A 257 4.40 8.87 -25.38
N PRO A 258 3.94 8.34 -26.52
CA PRO A 258 4.48 8.74 -27.80
C PRO A 258 4.32 10.25 -27.91
N SER A 259 5.43 10.95 -28.15
CA SER A 259 5.45 12.40 -28.35
C SER A 259 4.36 12.77 -29.34
N SER A 260 3.57 13.77 -28.95
CA SER A 260 2.39 14.28 -29.63
C SER A 260 2.68 14.79 -31.04
N SER A 261 2.85 13.88 -31.99
CA SER A 261 2.67 14.16 -33.41
C SER A 261 1.18 14.13 -33.72
N SER A 262 0.60 15.34 -33.77
CA SER A 262 -0.62 15.69 -34.50
C SER A 262 -1.86 14.82 -34.27
N ALA A 263 -2.65 15.16 -33.25
CA ALA A 263 -4.09 14.91 -33.26
C ALA A 263 -4.82 16.25 -33.21
N GLN A 264 -5.64 16.44 -34.25
CA GLN A 264 -6.28 17.68 -34.66
C GLN A 264 -7.29 18.20 -33.62
N LEU A 265 -7.38 19.53 -33.60
CA LEU A 265 -8.53 20.30 -33.15
C LEU A 265 -9.87 19.62 -33.51
N HIS A 266 -10.63 19.21 -32.51
CA HIS A 266 -12.07 19.09 -32.64
C HIS A 266 -12.74 19.81 -31.47
N GLY A 267 -13.52 20.84 -31.82
CA GLY A 267 -14.04 21.86 -30.92
C GLY A 267 -14.89 21.34 -29.78
N LEU A 268 -14.97 22.16 -28.73
CA LEU A 268 -15.91 22.06 -27.63
C LEU A 268 -17.33 21.74 -28.13
N PRO A 269 -17.95 20.64 -27.69
CA PRO A 269 -19.39 20.56 -27.61
C PRO A 269 -19.80 21.13 -26.25
N SER A 270 -20.56 22.21 -26.31
CA SER A 270 -21.30 22.80 -25.19
C SER A 270 -21.95 21.71 -24.33
N THR A 271 -21.65 21.72 -23.03
CA THR A 271 -22.24 20.83 -22.02
C THR A 271 -23.76 21.07 -21.90
N PRO A 272 -24.63 20.05 -22.04
CA PRO A 272 -25.96 20.08 -21.45
C PRO A 272 -25.87 19.73 -19.95
N PRO A 273 -26.86 20.14 -19.14
CA PRO A 273 -26.80 20.00 -17.69
C PRO A 273 -27.07 18.55 -17.25
N TYR A 274 -26.33 18.11 -16.24
CA TYR A 274 -26.65 17.02 -15.30
C TYR A 274 -27.44 15.82 -15.87
N GLN A 275 -26.72 14.86 -16.46
CA GLN A 275 -27.22 13.49 -16.56
C GLN A 275 -26.24 12.52 -15.90
N ASN A 276 -26.79 11.68 -15.03
CA ASN A 276 -26.16 10.65 -14.20
C ASN A 276 -24.95 9.94 -14.83
N GLN A 277 -23.72 10.38 -14.52
CA GLN A 277 -22.48 9.66 -14.83
C GLN A 277 -22.17 8.49 -13.86
N ARG A 278 -23.15 8.03 -13.09
CA ARG A 278 -22.97 6.99 -12.06
C ARG A 278 -22.81 5.56 -12.61
N ASN A 279 -22.93 5.38 -13.93
CA ASN A 279 -22.97 4.07 -14.60
C ASN A 279 -21.91 3.90 -15.71
N LYS A 280 -20.82 4.68 -15.73
CA LYS A 280 -19.66 4.29 -16.56
C LYS A 280 -18.91 3.16 -15.82
N PRO A 281 -18.64 2.01 -16.47
CA PRO A 281 -17.82 0.97 -15.86
C PRO A 281 -16.43 1.53 -15.56
N ALA A 282 -15.83 1.08 -14.45
CA ALA A 282 -14.47 1.45 -14.07
C ALA A 282 -13.51 1.19 -15.25
N LEU A 283 -12.56 2.09 -15.48
CA LEU A 283 -11.58 1.93 -16.56
C LEU A 283 -10.70 0.68 -16.32
N VAL A 284 -10.32 0.45 -15.07
CA VAL A 284 -9.55 -0.70 -14.61
C VAL A 284 -10.37 -1.47 -13.58
N THR A 285 -10.60 -2.76 -13.84
CA THR A 285 -11.41 -3.62 -12.98
C THR A 285 -10.57 -4.38 -11.94
N GLU A 286 -11.22 -4.97 -10.93
CA GLU A 286 -10.53 -5.84 -9.95
C GLU A 286 -9.86 -7.06 -10.63
N ASP A 287 -10.48 -7.58 -11.69
CA ASP A 287 -9.92 -8.69 -12.48
C ASP A 287 -8.65 -8.26 -13.23
N ASP A 288 -8.63 -7.05 -13.80
CA ASP A 288 -7.44 -6.47 -14.43
C ASP A 288 -6.29 -6.33 -13.43
N ILE A 289 -6.57 -5.83 -12.22
CA ILE A 289 -5.56 -5.71 -11.14
C ILE A 289 -5.04 -7.09 -10.71
N SER A 290 -5.93 -8.08 -10.62
CA SER A 290 -5.58 -9.46 -10.25
C SER A 290 -4.70 -10.10 -11.31
N LEU A 291 -5.02 -9.90 -12.58
CA LEU A 291 -4.22 -10.33 -13.71
C LEU A 291 -2.83 -9.67 -13.71
N LEU A 292 -2.75 -8.35 -13.52
CA LEU A 292 -1.47 -7.64 -13.41
C LEU A 292 -0.62 -8.13 -12.23
N SER A 293 -1.23 -8.45 -11.09
CA SER A 293 -0.54 -9.01 -9.93
C SER A 293 0.02 -10.41 -10.21
N GLN A 294 -0.72 -11.24 -10.96
CA GLN A 294 -0.24 -12.54 -11.43
C GLN A 294 0.92 -12.37 -12.42
N LEU A 295 0.79 -11.45 -13.39
CA LEU A 295 1.84 -11.17 -14.38
C LEU A 295 3.12 -10.67 -13.70
N THR A 296 3.00 -9.76 -12.74
CA THR A 296 4.11 -9.26 -11.90
C THR A 296 4.83 -10.41 -11.19
N THR A 297 4.08 -11.40 -10.70
CA THR A 297 4.67 -12.57 -10.05
C THR A 297 5.43 -13.44 -11.05
N SER A 298 4.90 -13.61 -12.26
CA SER A 298 5.49 -14.41 -13.34
C SER A 298 6.66 -13.76 -14.08
N ALA A 299 6.80 -12.43 -14.00
CA ALA A 299 7.83 -11.69 -14.71
C ALA A 299 9.23 -12.20 -14.33
N HIS A 300 10.04 -12.49 -15.35
CA HIS A 300 11.39 -13.03 -15.15
C HIS A 300 12.40 -11.91 -14.86
N VAL A 301 13.39 -12.20 -14.01
CA VAL A 301 14.52 -11.30 -13.76
C VAL A 301 15.79 -12.09 -14.04
N ASP A 302 16.51 -11.69 -15.07
CA ASP A 302 17.77 -12.34 -15.43
C ASP A 302 18.82 -12.12 -14.34
N VAL A 303 19.75 -13.07 -14.22
CA VAL A 303 20.79 -13.05 -13.16
C VAL A 303 21.65 -11.80 -13.25
N ASP A 304 21.94 -11.30 -14.46
CA ASP A 304 22.74 -10.10 -14.65
C ASP A 304 21.99 -8.83 -14.25
N VAL A 305 20.67 -8.76 -14.50
CA VAL A 305 19.81 -7.65 -14.04
C VAL A 305 19.65 -7.70 -12.52
N LEU A 306 19.51 -8.89 -11.93
CA LEU A 306 19.49 -9.05 -10.48
C LEU A 306 20.81 -8.60 -9.84
N ARG A 307 21.95 -8.94 -10.47
CA ARG A 307 23.27 -8.46 -10.04
C ARG A 307 23.35 -6.93 -10.13
N TYR A 308 22.87 -6.34 -11.23
CA TYR A 308 22.80 -4.89 -11.39
C TYR A 308 21.98 -4.22 -10.28
N GLN A 309 20.78 -4.74 -9.97
CA GLN A 309 19.95 -4.24 -8.85
C GLN A 309 20.71 -4.26 -7.52
N MET A 310 21.38 -5.38 -7.20
CA MET A 310 22.12 -5.51 -5.95
C MET A 310 23.37 -4.62 -5.91
N ASN A 311 24.02 -4.41 -7.04
CA ASN A 311 25.14 -3.47 -7.16
C ASN A 311 24.67 -2.04 -6.87
N VAL A 312 23.56 -1.59 -7.47
CA VAL A 312 22.96 -0.28 -7.18
C VAL A 312 22.68 -0.15 -5.69
N VAL A 313 21.97 -1.09 -5.08
CA VAL A 313 21.67 -1.06 -3.63
C VAL A 313 22.94 -1.00 -2.78
N SER A 314 23.99 -1.72 -3.17
CA SER A 314 25.27 -1.72 -2.46
C SER A 314 25.97 -0.36 -2.56
N HIS A 315 25.98 0.26 -3.74
CA HIS A 315 26.55 1.60 -3.94
C HIS A 315 25.78 2.67 -3.15
N MET A 316 24.45 2.61 -3.14
CA MET A 316 23.63 3.51 -2.30
C MET A 316 23.93 3.36 -0.80
N ARG A 317 24.26 2.15 -0.33
CA ARG A 317 24.61 1.90 1.09
C ARG A 317 25.98 2.42 1.48
N ILE A 318 26.93 2.48 0.55
CA ILE A 318 28.29 2.95 0.81
C ILE A 318 28.50 4.42 0.44
N HIS A 319 27.57 5.03 -0.31
CA HIS A 319 27.65 6.42 -0.73
C HIS A 319 27.93 7.36 0.44
N ARG A 320 28.88 8.30 0.25
CA ARG A 320 29.36 9.15 1.35
C ARG A 320 28.28 10.10 1.86
N ALA A 321 27.47 10.67 0.97
CA ALA A 321 26.42 11.62 1.33
C ALA A 321 25.22 10.98 2.05
N VAL A 322 25.16 9.64 2.22
CA VAL A 322 24.03 8.94 2.83
C VAL A 322 24.37 8.50 4.25
N VAL A 323 23.52 8.88 5.23
CA VAL A 323 23.78 8.68 6.67
C VAL A 323 23.58 7.23 7.14
N GLY A 324 22.59 6.52 6.58
CA GLY A 324 22.14 5.21 7.08
C GLY A 324 21.98 4.13 6.01
N GLY A 325 22.36 4.44 4.77
CA GLY A 325 22.17 3.56 3.61
C GLY A 325 20.71 3.21 3.33
N VAL A 326 20.52 2.09 2.62
CA VAL A 326 19.24 1.58 2.14
C VAL A 326 18.73 0.43 3.01
N THR A 327 17.48 0.48 3.45
CA THR A 327 16.87 -0.58 4.27
C THR A 327 16.64 -1.88 3.48
N PRO A 328 16.55 -3.05 4.15
CA PRO A 328 16.17 -4.30 3.50
C PRO A 328 14.77 -4.25 2.87
N GLN A 329 13.83 -3.54 3.50
CA GLN A 329 12.47 -3.37 2.97
C GLN A 329 12.48 -2.60 1.65
N ALA A 330 13.30 -1.55 1.54
CA ALA A 330 13.46 -0.80 0.31
C ALA A 330 14.02 -1.67 -0.83
N THR A 331 14.92 -2.60 -0.50
CA THR A 331 15.46 -3.57 -1.47
C THR A 331 14.36 -4.49 -1.99
N LYS A 332 13.45 -4.96 -1.11
CA LYS A 332 12.28 -5.76 -1.49
C LYS A 332 11.32 -4.95 -2.37
N HIS A 333 11.06 -3.69 -2.02
CA HIS A 333 10.19 -2.81 -2.80
C HIS A 333 10.77 -2.53 -4.18
N LEU A 334 12.08 -2.29 -4.29
CA LEU A 334 12.76 -2.15 -5.57
C LEU A 334 12.55 -3.37 -6.46
N GLN A 335 12.81 -4.57 -5.93
CA GLN A 335 12.65 -5.81 -6.69
C GLN A 335 11.21 -5.98 -7.17
N TYR A 336 10.24 -5.74 -6.29
CA TYR A 336 8.82 -5.87 -6.64
C TYR A 336 8.38 -4.82 -7.66
N LEU A 337 8.87 -3.58 -7.56
CA LEU A 337 8.55 -2.51 -8.52
C LEU A 337 9.11 -2.81 -9.89
N CYS A 338 10.36 -3.26 -9.98
CA CYS A 338 10.95 -3.67 -11.24
C CYS A 338 10.09 -4.73 -11.95
N LYS A 339 9.62 -5.74 -11.21
CA LYS A 339 8.73 -6.78 -11.74
C LYS A 339 7.33 -6.27 -12.08
N SER A 340 6.82 -5.28 -11.36
CA SER A 340 5.50 -4.67 -11.60
C SER A 340 5.51 -3.80 -12.85
N LEU A 341 6.64 -3.15 -13.14
CA LEU A 341 6.81 -2.30 -14.32
C LEU A 341 6.87 -3.12 -15.62
N ALA A 342 7.53 -4.28 -15.61
CA ALA A 342 7.66 -5.13 -16.80
C ALA A 342 6.32 -5.37 -17.55
N PRO A 343 5.24 -5.90 -16.91
CA PRO A 343 3.98 -6.12 -17.59
C PRO A 343 3.28 -4.84 -18.03
N LEU A 344 3.49 -3.70 -17.36
CA LEU A 344 2.93 -2.40 -17.77
C LEU A 344 3.56 -1.89 -19.07
N HIS A 345 4.82 -2.24 -19.32
CA HIS A 345 5.51 -1.98 -20.59
C HIS A 345 5.30 -3.10 -21.64
N GLY A 346 4.44 -4.08 -21.37
CA GLY A 346 4.23 -5.22 -22.26
C GLY A 346 5.40 -6.21 -22.30
N LEU A 347 6.32 -6.14 -21.34
CA LEU A 347 7.47 -7.03 -21.24
C LEU A 347 7.21 -8.19 -20.28
N GLY A 348 7.71 -9.38 -20.62
CA GLY A 348 7.68 -10.56 -19.73
C GLY A 348 8.88 -10.65 -18.78
N TYR A 349 9.84 -9.73 -18.90
CA TYR A 349 11.10 -9.72 -18.18
C TYR A 349 11.48 -8.30 -17.76
N VAL A 350 12.35 -8.19 -16.76
CA VAL A 350 12.84 -6.91 -16.25
C VAL A 350 14.09 -6.46 -17.00
N THR A 351 14.12 -5.22 -17.47
CA THR A 351 15.29 -4.59 -18.09
C THR A 351 15.99 -3.64 -17.12
N THR A 352 17.24 -3.30 -17.41
CA THR A 352 18.05 -2.33 -16.64
C THR A 352 17.45 -0.93 -16.63
N SER A 353 16.81 -0.51 -17.72
CA SER A 353 16.08 0.78 -17.80
C SER A 353 14.93 0.84 -16.78
N LEU A 354 14.18 -0.25 -16.61
CA LEU A 354 13.12 -0.32 -15.59
C LEU A 354 13.67 -0.27 -14.18
N VAL A 355 14.87 -0.83 -13.95
CA VAL A 355 15.56 -0.71 -12.66
C VAL A 355 15.91 0.75 -12.38
N GLY A 356 16.45 1.49 -13.35
CA GLY A 356 16.76 2.91 -13.17
C GLY A 356 15.55 3.75 -12.77
N LEU A 357 14.40 3.52 -13.43
CA LEU A 357 13.14 4.18 -13.08
C LEU A 357 12.65 3.78 -11.68
N ALA A 358 12.70 2.49 -11.35
CA ALA A 358 12.26 1.98 -10.06
C ALA A 358 13.13 2.52 -8.91
N VAL A 359 14.44 2.69 -9.13
CA VAL A 359 15.39 3.27 -8.18
C VAL A 359 14.98 4.68 -7.79
N LYS A 360 14.68 5.55 -8.77
CA LYS A 360 14.22 6.92 -8.52
C LYS A 360 12.93 6.95 -7.68
N LYS A 361 11.94 6.13 -8.05
CA LYS A 361 10.63 6.10 -7.35
C LYS A 361 10.66 5.44 -5.96
N VAL A 362 11.55 4.48 -5.70
CA VAL A 362 11.59 3.76 -4.40
C VAL A 362 12.49 4.45 -3.39
N PHE A 363 13.59 5.05 -3.82
CA PHE A 363 14.59 5.60 -2.90
C PHE A 363 14.47 7.11 -2.68
N GLY A 364 13.76 7.85 -3.54
CA GLY A 364 13.62 9.31 -3.44
C GLY A 364 13.17 9.80 -2.06
N HIS A 365 12.12 9.19 -1.48
CA HIS A 365 11.69 9.52 -0.13
C HIS A 365 12.56 8.91 0.97
N ARG A 366 13.26 7.79 0.71
CA ARG A 366 13.91 6.97 1.76
C ARG A 366 15.32 7.43 2.13
N LEU A 367 16.04 8.08 1.23
CA LEU A 367 17.45 8.39 1.44
C LEU A 367 17.64 9.58 2.37
N VAL A 368 18.19 9.33 3.55
CA VAL A 368 18.57 10.39 4.49
C VAL A 368 19.99 10.84 4.17
N LEU A 369 20.11 12.08 3.69
CA LEU A 369 21.38 12.70 3.38
C LEU A 369 22.04 13.30 4.62
N VAL A 370 23.36 13.42 4.56
CA VAL A 370 24.14 14.15 5.57
C VAL A 370 23.94 15.64 5.30
N THR A 371 23.06 16.27 6.07
CA THR A 371 22.88 17.73 6.09
C THR A 371 23.63 18.35 7.27
N GLU A 372 23.71 19.68 7.33
CA GLU A 372 24.37 20.42 8.43
C GLU A 372 23.89 19.97 9.82
N GLU A 373 22.59 19.73 9.96
CA GLU A 373 21.96 19.26 11.21
C GLU A 373 22.37 17.83 11.60
N VAL A 374 22.81 17.03 10.62
CA VAL A 374 23.12 15.60 10.75
C VAL A 374 24.62 15.34 10.57
N GLU A 375 25.44 16.40 10.47
CA GLU A 375 26.89 16.33 10.22
C GLU A 375 27.59 15.34 11.14
N GLY A 376 27.25 15.32 12.44
CA GLY A 376 27.82 14.38 13.43
C GLY A 376 27.56 12.88 13.16
N ARG A 377 26.76 12.53 12.14
CA ARG A 377 26.53 11.15 11.70
C ARG A 377 27.34 10.78 10.45
N GLU A 378 28.12 11.69 9.89
CA GLU A 378 29.08 11.36 8.85
C GLU A 378 30.17 10.44 9.41
N ARG A 379 30.45 9.34 8.70
CA ARG A 379 31.26 8.24 9.21
C ARG A 379 32.71 8.64 9.47
N SER A 380 33.28 9.52 8.65
CA SER A 380 34.69 9.95 8.71
C SER A 380 34.99 10.92 9.86
N LEU A 381 33.99 11.64 10.39
CA LEU A 381 34.14 12.43 11.63
C LEU A 381 34.55 11.55 12.82
N GLN A 382 34.03 10.33 12.90
CA GLN A 382 34.40 9.37 13.97
C GLN A 382 35.87 8.97 13.90
N TRP A 383 36.51 9.16 12.75
CA TRP A 383 37.92 8.84 12.49
C TRP A 383 38.81 10.09 12.40
N GLY A 384 38.33 11.25 12.87
CA GLY A 384 39.12 12.47 13.01
C GLY A 384 39.20 13.33 11.75
N SER A 385 38.29 13.17 10.80
CA SER A 385 38.17 14.08 9.66
C SER A 385 37.67 15.46 10.10
N GLU A 386 38.11 16.51 9.42
CA GLU A 386 37.69 17.88 9.70
C GLU A 386 36.29 18.17 9.13
N GLY A 387 35.42 18.78 9.94
CA GLY A 387 34.03 19.06 9.57
C GLY A 387 33.91 19.96 8.35
N ASP A 388 34.73 21.01 8.28
CA ASP A 388 34.73 21.97 7.16
C ASP A 388 35.08 21.28 5.83
N ALA A 389 36.05 20.36 5.84
CA ALA A 389 36.42 19.59 4.65
C ALA A 389 35.28 18.66 4.19
N ILE A 390 34.55 18.06 5.14
CA ILE A 390 33.38 17.23 4.84
C ILE A 390 32.27 18.08 4.25
N LYS A 391 32.00 19.25 4.84
CA LYS A 391 30.98 20.18 4.37
C LYS A 391 31.22 20.59 2.92
N THR A 392 32.46 20.94 2.57
CA THR A 392 32.82 21.26 1.17
C THR A 392 32.62 20.09 0.22
N VAL A 393 32.88 18.85 0.65
CA VAL A 393 32.67 17.65 -0.18
C VAL A 393 31.19 17.30 -0.33
N LEU A 394 30.38 17.59 0.68
CA LEU A 394 28.95 17.31 0.72
C LEU A 394 28.08 18.44 0.15
N GLU A 395 28.66 19.60 -0.12
CA GLU A 395 27.98 20.73 -0.74
C GLU A 395 27.43 20.34 -2.12
N GLY A 396 26.16 20.65 -2.38
CA GLY A 396 25.51 20.37 -3.65
C GLY A 396 24.95 18.96 -3.84
N TRP A 397 25.13 18.04 -2.88
CA TRP A 397 24.51 16.72 -2.95
C TRP A 397 23.04 16.75 -2.50
N GLY A 398 22.12 16.58 -3.45
CA GLY A 398 20.72 16.26 -3.17
C GLY A 398 20.40 14.79 -3.43
N THR A 399 19.13 14.42 -3.23
CA THR A 399 18.74 12.99 -3.28
C THR A 399 18.77 12.47 -4.71
N GLU A 400 18.37 13.31 -5.67
CA GLU A 400 18.38 12.96 -7.09
C GLU A 400 19.81 12.85 -7.62
N GLU A 401 20.70 13.75 -7.20
CA GLU A 401 22.12 13.74 -7.60
C GLU A 401 22.81 12.47 -7.10
N VAL A 402 22.52 12.03 -5.88
CA VAL A 402 23.03 10.73 -5.36
C VAL A 402 22.50 9.56 -6.18
N LEU A 403 21.22 9.58 -6.57
CA LEU A 403 20.61 8.52 -7.37
C LEU A 403 21.24 8.47 -8.77
N GLU A 404 21.48 9.62 -9.39
CA GLU A 404 22.08 9.71 -10.72
C GLU A 404 23.56 9.33 -10.72
N ASP A 405 24.32 9.76 -9.73
CA ASP A 405 25.72 9.36 -9.55
C ASP A 405 25.84 7.83 -9.41
N VAL A 406 25.01 7.22 -8.56
CA VAL A 406 25.05 5.77 -8.37
C VAL A 406 24.58 5.01 -9.63
N LEU A 407 23.53 5.47 -10.31
CA LEU A 407 23.08 4.84 -11.56
C LEU A 407 24.13 4.97 -12.68
N GLY A 408 24.86 6.08 -12.74
CA GLY A 408 25.95 6.31 -13.68
C GLY A 408 27.24 5.55 -13.33
N GLY A 409 27.52 5.35 -12.04
CA GLY A 409 28.71 4.66 -11.56
C GLY A 409 28.61 3.13 -11.63
N VAL A 410 27.41 2.57 -11.58
CA VAL A 410 27.20 1.11 -11.67
C VAL A 410 27.16 0.68 -13.14
N GLY A 411 28.15 -0.14 -13.55
CA GLY A 411 28.19 -0.71 -14.89
C GLY A 411 26.91 -1.47 -15.26
N VAL A 412 26.26 -1.04 -16.35
CA VAL A 412 25.08 -1.69 -16.89
C VAL A 412 25.50 -3.00 -17.56
N PRO A 413 24.83 -4.14 -17.30
CA PRO A 413 25.12 -5.39 -17.99
C PRO A 413 24.89 -5.23 -19.50
N ALA A 414 25.75 -5.89 -20.28
CA ALA A 414 25.81 -5.80 -21.74
C ALA A 414 24.63 -6.48 -22.44
#